data_AF-A0A7X7JIC1-F1
#
_entry.id   AF-A0A7X7JIC1-F1
#
_cell.length_a   1.000
_cell.length_b   1.000
_cell.length_c   1.000
_cell.angle_alpha   90.00
_cell.angle_beta   90.00
_cell.angle_gamma   90.00
#
_symmetry.space_group_name_H-M   'P 1'
#
loop_
_entity.id
_entity.type
_entity.pdbx_description
1 polymer ?
#
loop_
_entity_poly.entity_id
_entity_poly.type
_entity_poly.pdbx_seq_one_letter_code
_entity_poly.pdbx_strand_id
1 'polypeptide(L)'
;SDLSDDEDTFTVQSTNPGPNGLPGASALFVNEDDTRAIADTIVIYPDAETATTTLREALPRIDTVVADATPKPAPVGTDGTMAVGTSPDGSKAATLLLFTHGPALVRLEFQSALGDATTDEYVINVGKMQQIALRTGLPQ
;
A
#
# COMPACT_ATOMS: atom_id res chain seq x y z
N SER A 1 5.65 17.95 -1.49
CA SER A 1 4.33 17.44 -1.06
C SER A 1 4.56 16.48 0.12
N ASP A 2 3.52 15.97 0.78
CA ASP A 2 3.72 15.08 1.96
C ASP A 2 4.35 13.72 1.59
N LEU A 3 4.25 13.30 0.33
CA LEU A 3 4.86 12.09 -0.22
C LEU A 3 6.14 12.42 -1.01
N SER A 4 6.96 13.36 -0.55
CA SER A 4 8.23 13.69 -1.22
C SER A 4 9.42 13.14 -0.44
N ASP A 5 10.43 12.67 -1.15
CA ASP A 5 11.76 12.38 -0.60
C ASP A 5 12.84 13.21 -1.34
N ASP A 6 14.10 12.85 -1.16
CA ASP A 6 15.22 13.55 -1.80
C ASP A 6 15.23 13.38 -3.34
N GLU A 7 14.51 12.38 -3.87
CA GLU A 7 14.50 12.02 -5.29
C GLU A 7 13.21 12.45 -5.99
N ASP A 8 12.06 12.32 -5.33
CA ASP A 8 10.75 12.42 -5.96
C ASP A 8 9.79 13.36 -5.23
N THR A 9 8.97 14.05 -6.02
CA THR A 9 7.75 14.72 -5.54
C THR A 9 6.52 14.06 -6.16
N PHE A 10 5.69 13.44 -5.34
CA PHE A 10 4.45 12.80 -5.80
C PHE A 10 3.25 13.74 -5.76
N THR A 11 2.36 13.59 -6.74
CA THR A 11 1.08 14.30 -6.85
C THR A 11 -0.07 13.31 -7.08
N VAL A 12 -1.28 13.68 -6.65
CA VAL A 12 -2.48 12.84 -6.86
C VAL A 12 -2.85 12.84 -8.34
N GLN A 13 -2.86 11.66 -8.95
CA GLN A 13 -3.29 11.46 -10.33
C GLN A 13 -4.79 11.12 -10.40
N SER A 14 -5.30 10.30 -9.49
CA SER A 14 -6.74 9.95 -9.43
C SER A 14 -7.18 9.45 -8.07
N THR A 15 -8.50 9.44 -7.82
CA THR A 15 -9.13 8.94 -6.59
C THR A 15 -10.43 8.18 -6.88
N ASN A 16 -10.77 7.17 -6.08
CA ASN A 16 -12.02 6.40 -6.17
C ASN A 16 -12.62 6.13 -4.77
N PRO A 17 -13.85 6.55 -4.45
CA PRO A 17 -14.47 6.39 -3.13
C PRO A 17 -15.13 5.02 -2.87
N GLY A 18 -14.94 4.02 -3.73
CA GLY A 18 -15.56 2.69 -3.57
C GLY A 18 -14.73 1.59 -4.21
N PRO A 19 -13.52 1.28 -3.70
CA PRO A 19 -12.66 0.27 -4.29
C PRO A 19 -13.37 -1.09 -4.31
N ASN A 20 -13.50 -1.68 -5.49
CA ASN A 20 -14.19 -2.96 -5.72
C ASN A 20 -15.65 -3.01 -5.22
N GLY A 21 -16.31 -1.85 -5.13
CA GLY A 21 -17.70 -1.75 -4.64
C GLY A 21 -17.84 -1.90 -3.12
N LEU A 22 -16.73 -1.93 -2.37
CA LEU A 22 -16.72 -1.95 -0.92
C LEU A 22 -16.59 -0.53 -0.35
N PRO A 23 -17.06 -0.29 0.90
CA PRO A 23 -16.77 0.95 1.60
C PRO A 23 -15.27 1.18 1.71
N GLY A 24 -14.80 2.38 1.39
CA GLY A 24 -13.37 2.67 1.39
C GLY A 24 -12.98 3.83 0.49
N ALA A 25 -11.71 3.87 0.12
CA ALA A 25 -11.18 4.82 -0.83
C ALA A 25 -9.92 4.25 -1.48
N SER A 26 -9.60 4.70 -2.69
CA SER A 26 -8.28 4.55 -3.27
C SER A 26 -7.79 5.83 -3.91
N ALA A 27 -6.48 5.99 -3.96
CA ALA A 27 -5.80 7.08 -4.65
C ALA A 27 -4.57 6.54 -5.39
N LEU A 28 -4.32 7.09 -6.57
CA LEU A 28 -3.09 6.88 -7.33
C LEU A 28 -2.28 8.17 -7.28
N PHE A 29 -1.01 8.04 -6.92
CA PHE A 29 -0.03 9.11 -6.92
C PHE A 29 1.09 8.77 -7.90
N VAL A 30 1.59 9.77 -8.63
CA VAL A 30 2.72 9.63 -9.56
C VAL A 30 3.75 10.71 -9.30
N ASN A 31 5.02 10.43 -9.56
CA ASN A 31 6.07 11.45 -9.57
C ASN A 31 5.97 12.33 -10.82
N GLU A 32 6.74 13.42 -10.85
CA GLU A 32 6.68 14.43 -11.93
C GLU A 32 6.96 13.84 -13.33
N ASP A 33 7.86 12.87 -13.40
CA ASP A 33 8.27 12.19 -14.64
C ASP A 33 7.39 10.98 -15.01
N ASP A 34 6.37 10.64 -14.20
CA ASP A 34 5.50 9.45 -14.37
C ASP A 34 6.28 8.11 -14.46
N THR A 35 7.43 8.04 -13.79
CA THR A 35 8.31 6.86 -13.73
C THR A 35 8.11 6.03 -12.47
N ARG A 36 7.52 6.63 -11.43
CA ARG A 36 7.21 5.99 -10.15
C ARG A 36 5.77 6.27 -9.75
N ALA A 37 5.11 5.27 -9.19
CA ALA A 37 3.71 5.35 -8.78
C ALA A 37 3.49 4.73 -7.40
N ILE A 38 2.55 5.32 -6.65
CA ILE A 38 2.05 4.81 -5.37
C ILE A 38 0.54 4.65 -5.49
N ALA A 39 0.04 3.43 -5.34
CA ALA A 39 -1.39 3.18 -5.22
C ALA A 39 -1.73 2.89 -3.76
N ASP A 40 -2.60 3.72 -3.17
CA ASP A 40 -3.18 3.48 -1.85
C ASP A 40 -4.61 2.99 -2.02
N THR A 41 -4.94 1.86 -1.43
CA THR A 41 -6.29 1.31 -1.39
C THR A 41 -6.64 0.95 0.05
N ILE A 42 -7.73 1.54 0.53
CA ILE A 42 -8.28 1.35 1.86
C ILE A 42 -9.66 0.73 1.69
N VAL A 43 -9.86 -0.42 2.33
CA VAL A 43 -11.17 -1.08 2.43
C VAL A 43 -11.61 -1.08 3.88
N ILE A 44 -12.84 -0.64 4.14
CA ILE A 44 -13.43 -0.60 5.48
C ILE A 44 -14.34 -1.81 5.66
N TYR A 45 -13.98 -2.68 6.59
CA TYR A 45 -14.75 -3.85 6.99
C TYR A 45 -15.72 -3.52 8.14
N PRO A 46 -16.66 -4.42 8.48
CA PRO A 46 -17.58 -4.21 9.61
C PRO A 46 -16.87 -4.04 10.96
N ASP A 47 -15.72 -4.69 11.16
CA ASP A 47 -14.95 -4.65 12.38
C ASP A 47 -13.45 -4.97 12.14
N ALA A 48 -12.64 -4.77 13.17
CA ALA A 48 -11.19 -4.97 13.12
C ALA A 48 -10.77 -6.45 12.98
N GLU A 49 -11.59 -7.37 13.50
CA GLU A 49 -11.32 -8.80 13.41
C GLU A 49 -11.47 -9.29 11.96
N THR A 50 -12.54 -8.84 11.28
CA THR A 50 -12.80 -9.12 9.87
C THR A 50 -11.67 -8.57 9.01
N ALA A 51 -11.27 -7.31 9.22
CA ALA A 51 -10.14 -6.71 8.48
C ALA A 51 -8.85 -7.52 8.63
N THR A 52 -8.50 -7.88 9.87
CA THR A 52 -7.26 -8.64 10.16
C THR A 52 -7.32 -10.06 9.59
N THR A 53 -8.47 -10.72 9.66
CA THR A 53 -8.70 -12.03 9.06
C THR A 53 -8.54 -11.96 7.55
N THR A 54 -9.15 -10.98 6.90
CA THR A 54 -9.03 -10.81 5.45
C THR A 54 -7.60 -10.52 5.01
N LEU A 55 -6.83 -9.73 5.77
CA LEU A 55 -5.40 -9.55 5.50
C LEU A 55 -4.67 -10.89 5.53
N ARG A 56 -4.82 -11.67 6.60
CA ARG A 56 -4.15 -12.97 6.75
C ARG A 56 -4.52 -13.95 5.64
N GLU A 57 -5.76 -13.94 5.20
CA GLU A 57 -6.24 -14.78 4.08
C GLU A 57 -5.70 -14.33 2.72
N ALA A 58 -5.29 -13.06 2.58
CA ALA A 58 -4.69 -12.53 1.36
C ALA A 58 -3.19 -12.86 1.24
N LEU A 59 -2.47 -13.00 2.35
CA LEU A 59 -1.02 -13.24 2.37
C LEU A 59 -0.57 -14.46 1.52
N PRO A 60 -1.26 -15.62 1.51
CA PRO A 60 -0.88 -16.74 0.67
C PRO A 60 -1.01 -16.50 -0.84
N ARG A 61 -1.66 -15.40 -1.26
CA ARG A 61 -1.90 -15.03 -2.67
C ARG A 61 -1.13 -13.76 -3.07
N ILE A 62 -0.17 -13.32 -2.26
CA ILE A 62 0.55 -12.08 -2.48
C ILE A 62 1.38 -12.08 -3.78
N ASP A 63 1.78 -13.27 -4.22
CA ASP A 63 2.45 -13.54 -5.50
C ASP A 63 1.62 -13.15 -6.73
N THR A 64 0.29 -13.13 -6.60
CA THR A 64 -0.61 -12.64 -7.65
C THR A 64 -0.54 -11.12 -7.85
N VAL A 65 0.06 -10.39 -6.90
CA VAL A 65 0.21 -8.93 -6.93
C VAL A 65 1.68 -8.54 -7.09
N VAL A 66 2.59 -9.21 -6.38
CA VAL A 66 4.04 -9.01 -6.49
C VAL A 66 4.71 -10.35 -6.72
N ALA A 67 5.15 -10.58 -7.96
CA ALA A 67 5.81 -11.81 -8.37
C ALA A 67 7.17 -11.96 -7.69
N ASP A 68 7.57 -13.22 -7.47
CA ASP A 68 8.85 -13.62 -6.84
C ASP A 68 9.12 -12.98 -5.47
N ALA A 69 8.06 -12.50 -4.80
CA ALA A 69 8.19 -11.79 -3.54
C ALA A 69 8.26 -12.74 -2.34
N THR A 70 9.12 -12.41 -1.39
CA THR A 70 9.12 -13.04 -0.05
C THR A 70 8.55 -12.06 0.97
N PRO A 71 7.36 -12.34 1.56
CA PRO A 71 6.77 -11.47 2.58
C PRO A 71 7.63 -11.41 3.83
N LYS A 72 7.77 -10.21 4.40
CA LYS A 72 8.45 -9.95 5.68
C LYS A 72 7.60 -9.03 6.56
N PRO A 73 7.69 -9.15 7.89
CA PRO A 73 7.01 -8.23 8.79
C PRO A 73 7.44 -6.77 8.58
N ALA A 74 6.51 -5.84 8.71
CA ALA A 74 6.74 -4.40 8.64
C ALA A 74 6.18 -3.71 9.90
N PRO A 75 6.89 -2.71 10.47
CA PRO A 75 6.47 -2.03 11.70
C PRO A 75 5.41 -0.95 11.41
N VAL A 76 4.30 -1.33 10.77
CA VAL A 76 3.18 -0.47 10.38
C VAL A 76 1.87 -1.19 10.67
N GLY A 77 0.95 -0.55 11.39
CA GLY A 77 -0.36 -1.12 11.66
C GLY A 77 -0.34 -2.44 12.43
N THR A 78 -1.47 -3.15 12.39
CA THR A 78 -1.60 -4.54 12.81
C THR A 78 -1.31 -5.44 11.60
N ASP A 79 -0.58 -6.54 11.83
CA ASP A 79 -0.16 -7.50 10.81
C ASP A 79 0.54 -6.88 9.59
N GLY A 80 1.26 -5.78 9.82
CA GLY A 80 2.08 -5.11 8.83
C GLY A 80 3.00 -6.10 8.11
N THR A 81 2.83 -6.21 6.80
CA THR A 81 3.55 -7.16 5.95
C THR A 81 3.99 -6.48 4.68
N MET A 82 5.29 -6.53 4.39
CA MET A 82 5.90 -5.97 3.20
C MET A 82 6.42 -7.08 2.28
N ALA A 83 6.25 -6.93 0.98
CA ALA A 83 6.72 -7.87 -0.03
C ALA A 83 7.35 -7.08 -1.18
N VAL A 84 8.57 -7.45 -1.57
CA VAL A 84 9.35 -6.79 -2.63
C VAL A 84 9.60 -7.80 -3.74
N GLY A 85 9.39 -7.39 -4.99
CA GLY A 85 9.57 -8.23 -6.17
C GLY A 85 9.28 -7.43 -7.44
N THR A 86 8.53 -8.01 -8.36
CA THR A 86 8.13 -7.38 -9.63
C THR A 86 6.62 -7.36 -9.81
N SER A 87 6.13 -6.52 -10.71
CA SER A 87 4.74 -6.61 -11.17
C SER A 87 4.48 -8.00 -11.78
N PRO A 88 3.23 -8.49 -11.81
CA PRO A 88 2.94 -9.84 -12.32
C PRO A 88 3.33 -10.07 -13.78
N ASP A 89 3.41 -9.01 -14.58
CA ASP A 89 3.87 -9.02 -15.96
C ASP A 89 5.40 -8.87 -16.10
N GLY A 90 6.11 -8.72 -14.98
CA GLY A 90 7.56 -8.55 -14.91
C GLY A 90 8.08 -7.20 -15.43
N SER A 91 7.20 -6.23 -15.75
CA SER A 91 7.60 -4.98 -16.41
C SER A 91 8.12 -3.90 -15.46
N LYS A 92 7.81 -4.00 -14.17
CA LYS A 92 8.17 -3.01 -13.14
C LYS A 92 8.73 -3.67 -11.89
N ALA A 93 9.60 -2.95 -11.18
CA ALA A 93 9.86 -3.27 -9.78
C ALA A 93 8.60 -2.93 -8.98
N ALA A 94 8.24 -3.79 -8.02
CA ALA A 94 7.04 -3.62 -7.22
C ALA A 94 7.31 -3.92 -5.75
N THR A 95 6.79 -3.05 -4.88
CA THR A 95 6.74 -3.30 -3.43
C THR A 95 5.31 -3.16 -2.95
N LEU A 96 4.84 -4.12 -2.17
CA LEU A 96 3.53 -4.11 -1.54
C LEU A 96 3.69 -4.00 -0.03
N LEU A 97 2.95 -3.09 0.60
CA LEU A 97 2.75 -3.04 2.04
C LEU A 97 1.26 -3.25 2.34
N LEU A 98 0.98 -4.27 3.15
CA LEU A 98 -0.35 -4.57 3.68
C LEU A 98 -0.35 -4.36 5.19
N PHE A 99 -1.39 -3.72 5.73
CA PHE A 99 -1.59 -3.64 7.18
C PHE A 99 -3.07 -3.36 7.49
N THR A 100 -3.46 -3.53 8.76
CA THR A 100 -4.77 -3.08 9.25
C THR A 100 -4.66 -1.99 10.31
N HIS A 101 -5.71 -1.17 10.42
CA HIS A 101 -5.91 -0.23 11.52
C HIS A 101 -7.40 -0.13 11.84
N GLY A 102 -7.82 -0.64 13.00
CA GLY A 102 -9.24 -0.80 13.30
C GLY A 102 -9.93 -1.62 12.19
N PRO A 103 -11.10 -1.19 11.68
CA PRO A 103 -11.80 -1.88 10.60
C PRO A 103 -11.17 -1.67 9.21
N ALA A 104 -10.14 -0.84 9.07
CA ALA A 104 -9.50 -0.58 7.78
C ALA A 104 -8.43 -1.63 7.46
N LEU A 105 -8.50 -2.19 6.26
CA LEU A 105 -7.41 -2.89 5.60
C LEU A 105 -6.81 -1.96 4.56
N VAL A 106 -5.49 -1.77 4.63
CA VAL A 106 -4.73 -0.90 3.75
C VAL A 106 -3.82 -1.74 2.87
N ARG A 107 -3.80 -1.38 1.59
CA ARG A 107 -2.86 -1.87 0.60
C ARG A 107 -2.17 -0.69 -0.06
N LEU A 108 -0.87 -0.57 0.17
CA LEU A 108 0.02 0.37 -0.51
C LEU A 108 0.88 -0.41 -1.50
N GLU A 109 0.80 -0.06 -2.77
CA GLU A 109 1.63 -0.63 -3.84
C GLU A 109 2.52 0.46 -4.44
N PHE A 110 3.81 0.19 -4.48
CA PHE A 110 4.84 1.07 -5.02
C PHE A 110 5.38 0.43 -6.29
N GLN A 111 5.37 1.18 -7.39
CA GLN A 111 5.88 0.72 -8.67
C GLN A 111 6.94 1.67 -9.19
N SER A 112 7.98 1.11 -9.79
CA SER A 112 9.10 1.85 -10.37
C SER A 112 9.76 1.06 -11.51
N ALA A 113 10.80 1.62 -12.12
CA ALA A 113 11.60 0.92 -13.12
C ALA A 113 12.26 -0.34 -12.53
N LEU A 114 12.50 -1.35 -13.38
CA LEU A 114 13.23 -2.55 -12.97
C LEU A 114 14.64 -2.20 -12.48
N GLY A 115 15.04 -2.80 -11.36
CA GLY A 115 16.32 -2.53 -10.72
C GLY A 115 16.32 -1.30 -9.80
N ASP A 116 15.20 -0.57 -9.72
CA ASP A 116 15.03 0.67 -8.96
C ASP A 116 13.90 0.53 -7.93
N ALA A 117 13.86 -0.57 -7.17
CA ALA A 117 12.81 -0.82 -6.20
C ALA A 117 12.81 0.27 -5.09
N THR A 118 11.62 0.75 -4.75
CA THR A 118 11.42 1.70 -3.65
C THR A 118 12.02 1.16 -2.35
N THR A 119 12.72 2.02 -1.61
CA THR A 119 13.41 1.61 -0.39
C THR A 119 12.44 1.20 0.73
N ASP A 120 12.84 0.21 1.53
CA ASP A 120 12.08 -0.23 2.72
C ASP A 120 11.72 0.96 3.64
N GLU A 121 12.67 1.89 3.83
CA GLU A 121 12.50 3.05 4.70
C GLU A 121 11.39 3.98 4.20
N TYR A 122 11.40 4.32 2.91
CA TYR A 122 10.36 5.15 2.32
C TYR A 122 8.99 4.47 2.39
N VAL A 123 8.92 3.18 2.05
CA VAL A 123 7.66 2.40 2.14
C VAL A 123 7.10 2.40 3.57
N ILE A 124 7.95 2.19 4.57
CA ILE A 124 7.54 2.22 5.98
C ILE A 124 7.08 3.61 6.41
N ASN A 125 7.76 4.66 5.94
CA ASN A 125 7.40 6.05 6.26
C ASN A 125 6.02 6.41 5.68
N VAL A 126 5.77 6.09 4.41
CA VAL A 126 4.45 6.26 3.78
C VAL A 126 3.37 5.44 4.50
N GLY A 127 3.67 4.18 4.84
CA GLY A 127 2.77 3.34 5.64
C GLY A 127 2.41 3.96 6.99
N LYS A 128 3.36 4.55 7.70
CA LYS A 128 3.12 5.25 8.97
C LYS A 128 2.29 6.51 8.79
N MET A 129 2.52 7.29 7.74
CA MET A 129 1.68 8.45 7.42
C MET A 129 0.23 8.02 7.23
N GLN A 130 0.00 6.95 6.46
CA GLN A 130 -1.34 6.41 6.25
C GLN A 130 -1.97 5.86 7.54
N GLN A 131 -1.19 5.14 8.36
CA GLN A 131 -1.65 4.69 9.67
C GLN A 131 -2.09 5.85 10.57
N ILE A 132 -1.35 6.97 10.56
CA ILE A 132 -1.69 8.18 11.32
C ILE A 132 -2.97 8.82 10.79
N ALA A 133 -3.11 8.93 9.46
CA ALA A 133 -4.31 9.46 8.83
C ALA A 133 -5.57 8.67 9.24
N LEU A 134 -5.48 7.33 9.28
CA LEU A 134 -6.58 6.48 9.71
C LEU A 134 -6.95 6.67 11.18
N ARG A 135 -5.98 6.85 12.08
CA ARG A 135 -6.26 7.16 13.50
C ARG A 135 -7.08 8.42 13.67
N THR A 136 -6.87 9.41 12.80
CA THR A 136 -7.59 10.68 12.83
C THR A 136 -8.90 10.67 12.05
N GLY A 137 -8.99 9.85 11.00
CA GLY A 137 -10.08 9.86 10.03
C GLY A 137 -11.18 8.83 10.29
N LEU A 138 -10.90 7.75 11.01
CA LEU A 138 -11.91 6.75 11.34
C LEU A 138 -12.66 7.13 12.62
N PRO A 139 -14.00 7.00 12.65
CA PRO A 139 -14.74 7.07 13.90
C PRO A 139 -14.26 5.97 14.85
N GLN A 140 -14.05 6.33 16.13
CA GLN A 140 -13.66 5.41 17.20
C GLN A 140 -14.80 4.48 17.58
#